data_AF-A0A1I2PA40-F1
#
_entry.id   AF-A0A1I2PA40-F1
#
_cell.length_a   1.000
_cell.length_b   1.000
_cell.length_c   1.000
_cell.angle_alpha   90.00
_cell.angle_beta   90.00
_cell.angle_gamma   90.00
#
_symmetry.space_group_name_H-M   'P 1'
#
loop_
_entity.id
_entity.type
_entity.pdbx_description
1 polymer ?
#
loop_
_entity_poly.entity_id
_entity_poly.type
_entity_poly.pdbx_seq_one_letter_code
_entity_poly.pdbx_strand_id
1 'polypeptide(L)'
;MKVQALLNKDSYSKATGRGLLAGVLGGLAGTAVKSLVEHFLPVRKIEQRSAQIKIVDDLSTKITGSPISVNNEELAEQLVNFPMGASVGAAYGFGKKDNEELNIRDGIILGGSTWISTHETSLPMMGLEPKPTDVPIKMQMNELFAHVLFGITTEVVRSTVLKRLNERN
;
A
#
# COMPACT_ATOMS: atom_id res chain seq x y z
N MET A 1 2.45 41.78 0.86
CA MET A 1 1.45 40.93 0.16
C MET A 1 2.09 39.93 -0.82
N LYS A 2 2.85 40.34 -1.85
CA LYS A 2 3.49 39.39 -2.79
C LYS A 2 4.58 38.49 -2.15
N VAL A 3 5.39 39.03 -1.24
CA VAL A 3 6.48 38.28 -0.57
C VAL A 3 5.94 37.19 0.35
N GLN A 4 4.94 37.49 1.20
CA GLN A 4 4.29 36.47 2.04
C GLN A 4 3.65 35.35 1.21
N ALA A 5 3.03 35.67 0.06
CA ALA A 5 2.43 34.67 -0.81
C ALA A 5 3.47 33.71 -1.41
N LEU A 6 4.64 34.23 -1.80
CA LEU A 6 5.75 33.40 -2.31
C LEU A 6 6.34 32.50 -1.21
N LEU A 7 6.60 33.05 -0.01
CA LEU A 7 7.12 32.29 1.13
C LEU A 7 6.17 31.15 1.55
N ASN A 8 4.87 31.42 1.58
CA ASN A 8 3.87 30.40 1.90
C ASN A 8 3.80 29.29 0.85
N LYS A 9 3.94 29.65 -0.44
CA LYS A 9 3.98 28.68 -1.55
C LYS A 9 5.19 27.76 -1.45
N ASP A 10 6.36 28.30 -1.14
CA ASP A 10 7.60 27.53 -1.00
C ASP A 10 7.56 26.58 0.20
N SER A 11 7.02 27.06 1.33
CA SER A 11 6.80 26.23 2.52
C SER A 11 5.84 25.08 2.25
N TYR A 12 4.70 25.37 1.62
CA TYR A 12 3.70 24.36 1.25
C TYR A 12 4.26 23.32 0.28
N SER A 13 5.02 23.75 -0.73
CA SER A 13 5.65 22.86 -1.71
C SER A 13 6.67 21.93 -1.06
N LYS A 14 7.51 22.46 -0.16
CA LYS A 14 8.48 21.67 0.60
C LYS A 14 7.80 20.66 1.52
N ALA A 15 6.80 21.08 2.28
CA ALA A 15 6.03 20.19 3.15
C ALA A 15 5.37 19.06 2.33
N THR A 16 4.75 19.42 1.19
CA THR A 16 4.13 18.47 0.26
C THR A 16 5.13 17.44 -0.26
N GLY A 17 6.28 17.89 -0.77
CA GLY A 17 7.31 16.99 -1.30
C GLY A 17 7.86 16.04 -0.23
N ARG A 18 8.11 16.54 0.99
CA ARG A 18 8.57 15.71 2.12
C ARG A 18 7.51 14.71 2.56
N GLY A 19 6.25 15.14 2.67
CA GLY A 19 5.13 14.28 3.02
C GLY A 19 4.93 13.15 2.02
N LEU A 20 4.94 13.47 0.72
CA LEU A 20 4.88 12.48 -0.36
C LEU A 20 6.03 11.47 -0.28
N LEU A 21 7.28 11.95 -0.16
CA LEU A 21 8.45 11.08 -0.09
C LEU A 21 8.42 10.17 1.15
N ALA A 22 8.11 10.72 2.31
CA ALA A 22 7.96 9.97 3.55
C ALA A 22 6.85 8.93 3.44
N GLY A 23 5.73 9.30 2.80
CA GLY A 23 4.63 8.42 2.48
C GLY A 23 5.02 7.25 1.57
N VAL A 24 5.69 7.52 0.44
CA VAL A 24 6.19 6.49 -0.50
C VAL A 24 7.09 5.50 0.22
N LEU A 25 8.08 5.99 0.97
CA LEU A 25 9.00 5.13 1.71
C LEU A 25 8.27 4.31 2.78
N GLY A 26 7.28 4.90 3.45
CA GLY A 26 6.41 4.19 4.38
C GLY A 26 5.62 3.08 3.70
N GLY A 27 4.95 3.38 2.60
CA GLY A 27 4.14 2.42 1.85
C GLY A 27 4.96 1.25 1.30
N LEU A 28 6.16 1.51 0.78
CA LEU A 28 7.09 0.46 0.34
C LEU A 28 7.52 -0.45 1.51
N ALA A 29 7.86 0.13 2.65
CA ALA A 29 8.23 -0.64 3.85
C ALA A 29 7.05 -1.45 4.39
N GLY A 30 5.85 -0.86 4.41
CA GLY A 30 4.61 -1.55 4.78
C GLY A 30 4.34 -2.73 3.85
N THR A 31 4.51 -2.56 2.54
CA THR A 31 4.33 -3.64 1.57
C THR A 31 5.33 -4.77 1.82
N ALA A 32 6.60 -4.44 2.08
CA ALA A 32 7.60 -5.46 2.39
C ALA A 32 7.22 -6.28 3.64
N VAL A 33 6.75 -5.62 4.71
CA VAL A 33 6.28 -6.30 5.92
C VAL A 33 5.06 -7.16 5.64
N LYS A 34 4.06 -6.65 4.92
CA LYS A 34 2.88 -7.42 4.53
C LYS A 34 3.24 -8.66 3.72
N SER A 35 4.07 -8.52 2.69
CA SER A 35 4.53 -9.63 1.86
C SER A 35 5.24 -10.71 2.68
N LEU A 36 6.08 -10.30 3.65
CA LEU A 36 6.74 -11.24 4.56
C LEU A 36 5.73 -11.97 5.46
N VAL A 37 4.74 -11.25 6.01
CA VAL A 37 3.70 -11.82 6.86
C VAL A 37 2.86 -12.83 6.08
N GLU A 38 2.45 -12.50 4.85
CA GLU A 38 1.67 -13.36 3.97
C GLU A 38 2.43 -14.60 3.49
N HIS A 39 3.76 -14.53 3.45
CA HIS A 39 4.58 -15.70 3.18
C HIS A 39 4.45 -16.79 4.26
N PHE A 40 4.21 -16.38 5.52
CA PHE A 40 4.07 -17.30 6.66
C PHE A 40 2.62 -17.52 7.10
N LEU A 41 1.72 -16.59 6.81
CA LEU A 41 0.30 -16.68 7.16
C LEU A 41 -0.54 -16.97 5.90
N PRO A 42 -1.31 -18.08 5.88
CA PRO A 42 -2.18 -18.36 4.75
C PRO A 42 -3.32 -17.34 4.70
N VAL A 43 -3.22 -16.41 3.75
CA VAL A 43 -4.26 -15.41 3.44
C VAL A 43 -5.19 -15.83 2.32
N ARG A 44 -4.83 -16.90 1.59
CA ARG A 44 -5.62 -17.46 0.48
C ARG A 44 -5.49 -18.98 0.43
N LYS A 45 -6.40 -19.63 -0.30
CA LYS A 45 -6.27 -21.06 -0.64
C LYS A 45 -5.07 -21.27 -1.55
N ILE A 46 -4.35 -22.38 -1.37
CA ILE A 46 -3.11 -22.68 -2.11
C ILE A 46 -3.36 -22.77 -3.62
N GLU A 47 -4.52 -23.31 -4.02
CA GLU A 47 -4.91 -23.42 -5.44
C GLU A 47 -5.33 -22.09 -6.10
N GLN A 48 -5.49 -21.02 -5.31
CA GLN A 48 -6.02 -19.75 -5.81
C GLN A 48 -4.89 -18.79 -6.20
N ARG A 49 -4.81 -18.46 -7.50
CA ARG A 49 -3.94 -17.38 -7.99
C ARG A 49 -4.43 -16.04 -7.45
N SER A 50 -3.47 -15.17 -7.13
CA SER A 50 -3.70 -13.85 -6.56
C SER A 50 -4.32 -12.88 -7.56
N ALA A 51 -4.97 -11.83 -7.06
CA ALA A 51 -5.50 -10.77 -7.90
C ALA A 51 -4.41 -10.12 -8.77
N GLN A 52 -3.21 -9.95 -8.22
CA GLN A 52 -2.05 -9.38 -8.88
C GLN A 52 -1.63 -10.23 -10.07
N ILE A 53 -1.51 -11.55 -9.87
CA ILE A 53 -1.20 -12.48 -10.96
C ILE A 53 -2.25 -12.36 -12.05
N LYS A 54 -3.55 -12.39 -11.71
CA LYS A 54 -4.63 -12.26 -12.71
C LYS A 54 -4.55 -10.97 -13.52
N ILE A 55 -4.23 -9.84 -12.88
CA ILE A 55 -4.06 -8.55 -13.56
C ILE A 55 -2.89 -8.61 -14.56
N VAL A 56 -1.72 -9.09 -14.12
CA VAL A 56 -0.53 -9.15 -14.97
C VAL A 56 -0.72 -10.18 -16.09
N ASP A 57 -1.40 -11.29 -15.82
CA ASP A 57 -1.67 -12.36 -16.78
C ASP A 57 -2.61 -11.89 -17.89
N ASP A 58 -3.69 -11.17 -17.54
CA ASP A 58 -4.59 -10.53 -18.50
C ASP A 58 -3.85 -9.50 -19.36
N LEU A 59 -3.00 -8.67 -18.75
CA LEU A 59 -2.19 -7.70 -19.48
C LEU A 59 -1.18 -8.35 -20.42
N SER A 60 -0.46 -9.38 -19.94
CA SER A 60 0.51 -10.14 -20.73
C SER A 60 -0.16 -10.80 -21.92
N THR A 61 -1.33 -11.41 -21.71
CA THR A 61 -2.09 -12.06 -22.78
C THR A 61 -2.53 -11.04 -23.84
N LYS A 62 -2.98 -9.85 -23.43
CA LYS A 62 -3.37 -8.76 -24.35
C LYS A 62 -2.21 -8.19 -25.16
N ILE A 63 -1.01 -8.11 -24.59
CA ILE A 63 0.16 -7.48 -25.23
C ILE A 63 0.97 -8.49 -26.04
N THR A 64 1.21 -9.67 -25.48
CA THR A 64 2.15 -10.68 -26.02
C THR A 64 1.45 -11.88 -26.63
N GLY A 65 0.15 -12.06 -26.39
CA GLY A 65 -0.61 -13.24 -26.80
C GLY A 65 -0.43 -14.46 -25.88
N SER A 66 0.30 -14.32 -24.77
CA SER A 66 0.56 -15.43 -23.84
C SER A 66 0.48 -15.03 -22.36
N PRO A 67 0.06 -15.94 -21.47
CA PRO A 67 0.06 -15.73 -20.03
C PRO A 67 1.49 -15.64 -19.49
N ILE A 68 1.65 -15.07 -18.29
CA ILE A 68 2.94 -15.06 -17.60
C ILE A 68 3.39 -16.48 -17.23
N SER A 69 4.68 -16.73 -17.35
CA SER A 69 5.29 -17.98 -16.90
C SER A 69 5.09 -18.16 -15.39
N VAL A 70 4.84 -19.41 -14.95
CA VAL A 70 4.72 -19.78 -13.53
C VAL A 70 5.96 -19.37 -12.74
N ASN A 71 7.15 -19.45 -13.36
CA ASN A 71 8.41 -19.06 -12.74
C ASN A 71 8.50 -17.55 -12.42
N ASN A 72 7.61 -16.74 -13.00
CA ASN A 72 7.57 -15.29 -12.84
C ASN A 72 6.42 -14.81 -11.94
N GLU A 73 5.62 -15.71 -11.35
CA GLU A 73 4.45 -15.33 -10.55
C GLU A 73 4.81 -14.45 -9.35
N GLU A 74 5.86 -14.81 -8.60
CA GLU A 74 6.32 -14.00 -7.46
C GLU A 74 6.75 -12.59 -7.89
N LEU A 75 7.50 -12.49 -8.99
CA LEU A 75 7.90 -11.20 -9.56
C LEU A 75 6.68 -10.40 -10.03
N ALA A 76 5.70 -11.04 -10.66
CA ALA A 76 4.46 -10.41 -11.09
C ALA A 76 3.66 -9.87 -9.91
N GLU A 77 3.59 -10.60 -8.79
CA GLU A 77 2.94 -10.11 -7.57
C GLU A 77 3.65 -8.86 -7.01
N GLN A 78 4.99 -8.90 -6.93
CA GLN A 78 5.77 -7.77 -6.43
C GLN A 78 5.64 -6.53 -7.33
N LEU A 79 5.57 -6.71 -8.65
CA LEU A 79 5.37 -5.63 -9.63
C LEU A 79 4.04 -4.89 -9.47
N VAL A 80 3.03 -5.52 -8.85
CA VAL A 80 1.76 -4.85 -8.53
C VAL A 80 1.78 -4.32 -7.09
N ASN A 81 2.25 -5.13 -6.13
CA ASN A 81 2.16 -4.82 -4.70
C ASN A 81 3.00 -3.60 -4.29
N PHE A 82 4.23 -3.46 -4.80
CA PHE A 82 5.10 -2.35 -4.42
C PHE A 82 4.62 -1.00 -4.98
N PRO A 83 4.27 -0.87 -6.26
CA PRO A 83 3.69 0.38 -6.78
C PRO A 83 2.37 0.75 -6.11
N MET A 84 1.50 -0.24 -5.81
CA MET A 84 0.26 0.01 -5.08
C MET A 84 0.54 0.54 -3.68
N GLY A 85 1.43 -0.13 -2.92
CA GLY A 85 1.84 0.31 -1.59
C GLY A 85 2.49 1.69 -1.60
N ALA A 86 3.37 1.97 -2.55
CA ALA A 86 3.98 3.29 -2.74
C ALA A 86 2.92 4.36 -3.00
N SER A 87 1.89 4.05 -3.81
CA SER A 87 0.81 4.99 -4.15
C SER A 87 -0.09 5.28 -2.94
N VAL A 88 -0.50 4.25 -2.21
CA VAL A 88 -1.27 4.39 -0.96
C VAL A 88 -0.46 5.18 0.07
N GLY A 89 0.81 4.82 0.24
CA GLY A 89 1.73 5.52 1.12
C GLY A 89 1.90 7.00 0.74
N ALA A 90 2.07 7.31 -0.55
CA ALA A 90 2.17 8.68 -1.05
C ALA A 90 0.92 9.50 -0.71
N ALA A 91 -0.27 8.96 -0.98
CA ALA A 91 -1.54 9.61 -0.66
C ALA A 91 -1.68 9.87 0.84
N TYR A 92 -1.33 8.86 1.67
CA TYR A 92 -1.34 8.99 3.12
C TYR A 92 -0.33 10.02 3.63
N GLY A 93 0.90 10.01 3.11
CA GLY A 93 1.95 10.97 3.42
C GLY A 93 1.62 12.40 3.01
N PHE A 94 0.95 12.58 1.87
CA PHE A 94 0.40 13.87 1.45
C PHE A 94 -0.63 14.40 2.46
N GLY A 95 -1.59 13.56 2.87
CA GLY A 95 -2.59 13.94 3.87
C GLY A 95 -2.00 14.26 5.24
N LYS A 96 -0.83 13.70 5.55
CA LYS A 96 -0.10 13.86 6.81
C LYS A 96 1.09 14.82 6.71
N LYS A 97 1.23 15.59 5.62
CA LYS A 97 2.43 16.38 5.32
C LYS A 97 2.82 17.41 6.40
N ASP A 98 1.84 17.89 7.19
CA ASP A 98 2.04 18.88 8.25
C ASP A 98 2.09 18.25 9.66
N ASN A 99 2.03 16.92 9.77
CA ASN A 99 2.07 16.19 11.03
C ASN A 99 3.13 15.09 10.99
N GLU A 100 4.27 15.36 11.62
CA GLU A 100 5.37 14.40 11.76
C GLU A 100 5.23 13.47 12.97
N GLU A 101 4.25 13.69 13.84
CA GLU A 101 4.02 12.83 15.00
C GLU A 101 3.57 11.42 14.57
N LEU A 102 4.00 10.45 15.36
CA LEU A 102 3.62 9.06 15.20
C LEU A 102 2.25 8.83 15.84
N ASN A 103 1.28 8.34 15.07
CA ASN A 103 0.02 7.87 15.59
C ASN A 103 -0.34 6.47 15.07
N ILE A 104 -0.03 5.44 15.86
CA ILE A 104 -0.29 4.04 15.52
C ILE A 104 -1.76 3.77 15.17
N ARG A 105 -2.71 4.50 15.77
CA ARG A 105 -4.14 4.35 15.45
C ARG A 105 -4.42 4.69 13.99
N ASP A 106 -3.75 5.71 13.45
CA ASP A 106 -3.92 6.11 12.05
C ASP A 106 -3.31 5.06 11.11
N GLY A 107 -2.22 4.40 11.52
CA GLY A 107 -1.69 3.24 10.81
C GLY A 107 -2.66 2.06 10.78
N ILE A 108 -3.34 1.76 11.89
CA ILE A 108 -4.39 0.72 11.94
C ILE A 108 -5.55 1.09 11.00
N ILE A 109 -6.02 2.33 11.04
CA ILE A 109 -7.10 2.83 10.17
C ILE A 109 -6.67 2.75 8.70
N LEU A 110 -5.43 3.14 8.37
CA LEU A 110 -4.89 3.04 7.02
C LEU A 110 -4.89 1.59 6.52
N GLY A 111 -4.39 0.67 7.33
CA GLY A 111 -4.37 -0.76 6.99
C GLY A 111 -5.78 -1.32 6.78
N GLY A 112 -6.66 -1.14 7.76
CA GLY A 112 -8.04 -1.61 7.67
C GLY A 112 -8.81 -1.00 6.50
N SER A 113 -8.66 0.31 6.25
CA SER A 113 -9.31 0.96 5.11
C SER A 113 -8.76 0.49 3.76
N THR A 114 -7.46 0.22 3.67
CA THR A 114 -6.84 -0.37 2.47
C THR A 114 -7.44 -1.75 2.20
N TRP A 115 -7.49 -2.62 3.22
CA TRP A 115 -8.09 -3.95 3.12
C TRP A 115 -9.56 -3.90 2.69
N ILE A 116 -10.38 -3.06 3.33
CA ILE A 116 -11.81 -2.91 2.96
C ILE A 116 -11.94 -2.44 1.51
N SER A 117 -11.15 -1.45 1.11
CA SER A 117 -11.23 -0.85 -0.23
C SER A 117 -10.84 -1.85 -1.32
N THR A 118 -9.89 -2.75 -1.04
CA THR A 118 -9.42 -3.75 -1.99
C THR A 118 -10.20 -5.06 -1.88
N HIS A 119 -10.05 -5.80 -0.79
CA HIS A 119 -10.49 -7.19 -0.66
C HIS A 119 -11.98 -7.32 -0.33
N GLU A 120 -12.55 -6.35 0.39
CA GLU A 120 -14.01 -6.35 0.66
C GLU A 120 -14.83 -5.68 -0.44
N THR A 121 -14.18 -4.93 -1.34
CA THR A 121 -14.89 -4.10 -2.34
C THR A 121 -14.33 -4.26 -3.76
N SER A 122 -13.20 -3.64 -4.07
CA SER A 122 -12.77 -3.44 -5.46
C SER A 122 -12.39 -4.74 -6.17
N LEU A 123 -11.61 -5.62 -5.53
CA LEU A 123 -11.15 -6.88 -6.13
C LEU A 123 -12.30 -7.88 -6.38
N PRO A 124 -13.25 -8.09 -5.44
CA PRO A 124 -14.45 -8.88 -5.72
C PRO A 124 -15.32 -8.28 -6.82
N MET A 125 -15.53 -6.95 -6.83
CA MET A 125 -16.34 -6.29 -7.86
C MET A 125 -15.75 -6.43 -9.27
N MET A 126 -14.42 -6.50 -9.37
CA MET A 126 -13.70 -6.72 -10.63
C MET A 126 -13.58 -8.22 -11.00
N GLY A 127 -14.11 -9.13 -10.19
CA GLY A 127 -13.97 -10.58 -10.39
C GLY A 127 -12.55 -11.11 -10.20
N LEU A 128 -11.67 -10.32 -9.59
CA LEU A 128 -10.27 -10.69 -9.33
C LEU A 128 -10.15 -11.55 -8.07
N GLU A 129 -11.09 -11.43 -7.15
CA GLU A 129 -11.19 -12.26 -5.94
C GLU A 129 -12.61 -12.82 -5.72
N PRO A 130 -12.76 -13.91 -4.95
CA PRO A 130 -14.07 -14.39 -4.49
C PRO A 130 -14.82 -13.32 -3.71
N LYS A 131 -16.13 -13.48 -3.56
CA LYS A 131 -16.91 -12.60 -2.68
C LYS A 131 -16.45 -12.77 -1.23
N PRO A 132 -16.47 -11.72 -0.41
CA PRO A 132 -16.08 -11.81 1.00
C PRO A 132 -16.82 -12.90 1.80
N THR A 133 -18.08 -13.15 1.46
CA THR A 133 -18.93 -14.19 2.06
C THR A 133 -18.49 -15.61 1.75
N ASP A 134 -17.68 -15.80 0.71
CA ASP A 134 -17.24 -17.10 0.22
C ASP A 134 -15.81 -17.43 0.71
N VAL A 135 -15.13 -16.47 1.36
CA VAL A 135 -13.80 -16.62 1.92
C VAL A 135 -13.88 -17.10 3.38
N PRO A 136 -13.12 -18.13 3.79
CA PRO A 136 -13.07 -18.56 5.18
C PRO A 136 -12.68 -17.41 6.12
N ILE A 137 -13.42 -17.23 7.23
CA ILE A 137 -13.19 -16.14 8.20
C ILE A 137 -11.75 -16.07 8.68
N LYS A 138 -11.09 -17.23 8.89
CA LYS A 138 -9.67 -17.27 9.30
C LYS A 138 -8.75 -16.61 8.26
N MET A 139 -9.02 -16.79 6.97
CA MET A 139 -8.23 -16.17 5.89
C MET A 139 -8.49 -14.67 5.84
N GLN A 140 -9.76 -14.25 5.95
CA GLN A 140 -10.13 -12.82 6.05
C GLN A 140 -9.41 -12.13 7.21
N MET A 141 -9.36 -12.77 8.38
CA MET A 141 -8.66 -12.23 9.55
C MET A 141 -7.13 -12.17 9.35
N ASN A 142 -6.54 -13.17 8.71
CA ASN A 142 -5.11 -13.16 8.40
C ASN A 142 -4.77 -12.03 7.41
N GLU A 143 -5.61 -11.81 6.40
CA GLU A 143 -5.43 -10.76 5.40
C GLU A 143 -5.59 -9.37 6.01
N LEU A 144 -6.65 -9.16 6.80
CA LEU A 144 -6.82 -7.93 7.58
C LEU A 144 -5.61 -7.68 8.50
N PHE A 145 -5.11 -8.71 9.17
CA PHE A 145 -3.94 -8.59 10.04
C PHE A 145 -2.69 -8.15 9.27
N ALA A 146 -2.43 -8.74 8.11
CA ALA A 146 -1.31 -8.36 7.25
C ALA A 146 -1.44 -6.90 6.76
N HIS A 147 -2.65 -6.44 6.43
CA HIS A 147 -2.92 -5.05 6.06
C HIS A 147 -2.80 -4.06 7.23
N VAL A 148 -3.21 -4.45 8.44
CA VAL A 148 -2.97 -3.64 9.65
C VAL A 148 -1.48 -3.47 9.89
N LEU A 149 -0.67 -4.53 9.73
CA LEU A 149 0.79 -4.43 9.84
C LEU A 149 1.40 -3.57 8.72
N PHE A 150 0.88 -3.64 7.50
CA PHE A 150 1.21 -2.70 6.43
C PHE A 150 0.98 -1.25 6.88
N GLY A 151 -0.21 -0.94 7.40
CA GLY A 151 -0.59 0.42 7.77
C GLY A 151 0.20 0.96 8.96
N ILE A 152 0.40 0.15 10.00
CA ILE A 152 1.24 0.51 11.16
C ILE A 152 2.68 0.79 10.70
N THR A 153 3.25 -0.10 9.89
CA THR A 153 4.62 0.08 9.38
C THR A 153 4.74 1.34 8.53
N THR A 154 3.76 1.57 7.66
CA THR A 154 3.69 2.78 6.83
C THR A 154 3.71 4.03 7.69
N GLU A 155 2.91 4.07 8.75
CA GLU A 155 2.83 5.20 9.67
C GLU A 155 4.12 5.43 10.46
N VAL A 156 4.74 4.37 10.98
CA VAL A 156 6.03 4.45 11.70
C VAL A 156 7.13 5.01 10.80
N VAL A 157 7.27 4.47 9.60
CA VAL A 157 8.32 4.89 8.66
C VAL A 157 8.03 6.30 8.12
N ARG A 158 6.79 6.61 7.75
CA ARG A 158 6.38 7.95 7.31
C ARG A 158 6.70 9.00 8.37
N SER A 159 6.26 8.81 9.61
CA SER A 159 6.53 9.75 10.71
C SER A 159 8.03 9.95 10.92
N THR A 160 8.78 8.85 10.99
CA THR A 160 10.23 8.88 11.21
C THR A 160 10.98 9.60 10.08
N VAL A 161 10.62 9.33 8.83
CA VAL A 161 11.25 9.98 7.67
C VAL A 161 10.88 11.46 7.61
N LEU A 162 9.60 11.80 7.79
CA LEU A 162 9.13 13.19 7.74
C LEU A 162 9.83 14.04 8.82
N LYS A 163 9.90 13.54 10.05
CA LYS A 163 10.61 14.18 11.16
C LYS A 163 12.07 14.46 10.80
N ARG A 164 12.79 13.45 10.28
CA ARG A 164 14.18 13.60 9.84
C ARG A 164 14.36 14.59 8.70
N LEU A 165 13.42 14.67 7.76
CA LEU A 165 13.47 15.64 6.66
C LEU A 165 13.23 17.07 7.15
N ASN A 166 12.41 17.24 8.19
CA ASN A 166 12.14 18.53 8.81
C ASN A 166 13.30 19.01 9.69
N GLU A 167 13.94 18.12 10.46
CA GLU A 167 15.11 18.44 11.31
C GLU A 167 16.35 18.88 10.53
N ARG A 168 16.47 18.47 9.25
CA ARG A 168 17.63 18.76 8.39
C ARG A 168 17.54 20.10 7.63
N ASN A 169 16.52 20.90 7.88
CA ASN A 169 16.27 22.19 7.20
C ASN A 169 16.00 23.31 8.19
#